data_AF-A0A6A5APR2-F1
#
_entry.id   AF-A0A6A5APR2-F1
#
_cell.length_a   1.000
_cell.length_b   1.000
_cell.length_c   1.000
_cell.angle_alpha   90.00
_cell.angle_beta   90.00
_cell.angle_gamma   90.00
#
_symmetry.space_group_name_H-M   'P 1'
#
loop_
_entity.id
_entity.type
_entity.pdbx_description
1 polymer ?
#
loop_
_entity_poly.entity_id
_entity_poly.type
_entity_poly.pdbx_seq_one_letter_code
_entity_poly.pdbx_strand_id
1 'polypeptide(L)'
;MQPSKTDARALHITDTGYEFMLKDIHAQTWIFVLEYMKDIDRKGILSAEEMLQFLFQMSYCRMNEYYAVADLTRHQQQLLGDLVELGLLYRRGAKATRFYTTSLAVNLIFGGMLGQTRSSITMSQGLDHLHRPSKSPHLPPPTAADAHLLIVVETNFKVYAYTQSSLHIAMLSVFVDIVVNIITH
;
A
#
# COMPACT_ATOMS: atom_id res chain seq x y z
N MET A 1 -16.96 -4.96 -37.05
CA MET A 1 -15.55 -5.25 -36.72
C MET A 1 -15.56 -6.14 -35.48
N GLN A 2 -15.25 -7.42 -35.63
CA GLN A 2 -15.08 -8.33 -34.49
C GLN A 2 -13.71 -8.07 -33.84
N PRO A 3 -13.60 -8.04 -32.50
CA PRO A 3 -12.29 -7.99 -31.85
C PRO A 3 -11.54 -9.29 -32.12
N SER A 4 -10.28 -9.19 -32.57
CA SER A 4 -9.42 -10.33 -32.85
C SER A 4 -9.10 -11.11 -31.57
N LYS A 5 -9.13 -12.44 -31.65
CA LYS A 5 -8.86 -13.38 -30.55
C LYS A 5 -7.36 -13.50 -30.18
N THR A 6 -6.51 -12.55 -30.54
CA THR A 6 -5.06 -12.80 -30.65
C THR A 6 -4.23 -12.38 -29.42
N ASP A 7 -4.65 -11.45 -28.57
CA ASP A 7 -3.71 -10.88 -27.57
C ASP A 7 -3.90 -11.31 -26.11
N ALA A 8 -4.93 -12.09 -25.76
CA ALA A 8 -5.09 -12.57 -24.38
C ALA A 8 -3.99 -13.57 -23.95
N ARG A 9 -3.22 -14.10 -24.91
CA ARG A 9 -2.15 -15.08 -24.69
C ARG A 9 -0.73 -14.48 -24.67
N ALA A 10 -0.59 -13.16 -24.85
CA ALA A 10 0.71 -12.50 -24.94
C ALA A 10 1.20 -11.90 -23.61
N LEU A 11 0.32 -11.76 -22.62
CA LEU A 11 0.67 -11.24 -21.30
C LEU A 11 1.12 -12.39 -20.40
N HIS A 12 2.43 -12.50 -20.19
CA HIS A 12 3.03 -13.42 -19.24
C HIS A 12 3.51 -12.64 -18.01
N ILE A 13 3.19 -13.16 -16.82
CA ILE A 13 3.73 -12.65 -15.56
C ILE A 13 5.25 -12.88 -15.53
N THR A 14 5.99 -11.87 -15.08
CA THR A 14 7.45 -11.91 -14.97
C THR A 14 7.87 -12.34 -13.57
N ASP A 15 9.15 -12.64 -13.37
CA ASP A 15 9.70 -12.90 -12.04
C ASP A 15 9.43 -11.74 -11.07
N THR A 16 9.56 -10.49 -11.53
CA THR A 16 9.19 -9.28 -10.77
C THR A 16 7.70 -9.22 -10.47
N GLY A 17 6.84 -9.74 -11.34
CA GLY A 17 5.40 -9.83 -11.11
C GLY A 17 5.05 -10.80 -9.99
N TYR A 18 5.70 -11.96 -9.92
CA TYR A 18 5.53 -12.89 -8.80
C TYR A 18 6.09 -12.31 -7.51
N GLU A 19 7.25 -11.67 -7.57
CA GLU A 19 7.82 -10.96 -6.43
C GLU A 19 6.83 -9.92 -5.89
N PHE A 20 6.24 -9.13 -6.79
CA PHE A 20 5.22 -8.14 -6.45
C PHE A 20 4.01 -8.77 -5.76
N MET A 21 3.46 -9.86 -6.32
CA MET A 21 2.29 -10.55 -5.75
C MET A 21 2.52 -11.08 -4.33
N LEU A 22 3.78 -11.36 -3.99
CA LEU A 22 4.17 -11.88 -2.69
C LEU A 22 4.47 -10.79 -1.64
N LYS A 23 4.57 -9.53 -2.04
CA LYS A 23 4.70 -8.40 -1.11
C LYS A 23 3.43 -8.22 -0.29
N ASP A 24 3.50 -7.54 0.85
CA ASP A 24 2.32 -7.14 1.59
C ASP A 24 1.50 -6.08 0.81
N ILE A 25 0.21 -5.96 1.14
CA ILE A 25 -0.72 -5.07 0.44
C ILE A 25 -0.27 -3.59 0.44
N HIS A 26 0.42 -3.16 1.50
CA HIS A 26 0.89 -1.79 1.61
C HIS A 26 2.04 -1.55 0.61
N ALA A 27 3.04 -2.43 0.60
CA ALA A 27 4.14 -2.38 -0.38
C ALA A 27 3.63 -2.47 -1.83
N GLN A 28 2.69 -3.38 -2.10
CA GLN A 28 2.07 -3.50 -3.43
C GLN A 28 1.42 -2.18 -3.88
N THR A 29 0.66 -1.55 -2.99
CA THR A 29 -0.03 -0.29 -3.29
C THR A 29 0.97 0.84 -3.49
N TRP A 30 1.98 0.94 -2.63
CA TRP A 30 3.00 1.98 -2.73
C TRP A 30 3.76 1.93 -4.05
N ILE A 31 4.12 0.73 -4.53
CA ILE A 31 4.76 0.55 -5.84
C ILE A 31 3.85 1.09 -6.95
N PHE A 32 2.56 0.75 -6.96
CA PHE A 32 1.63 1.26 -7.96
C PHE A 32 1.48 2.79 -7.91
N VAL A 33 1.38 3.36 -6.71
CA VAL A 33 1.27 4.81 -6.52
C VAL A 33 2.53 5.53 -6.99
N LEU A 34 3.71 5.01 -6.66
CA LEU A 34 4.98 5.56 -7.13
C LEU A 34 5.09 5.51 -8.65
N GLU A 35 4.73 4.39 -9.27
CA GLU A 35 4.79 4.27 -10.73
C GLU A 35 3.78 5.18 -11.43
N TYR A 36 2.58 5.30 -10.87
CA TYR A 36 1.56 6.25 -11.30
C TYR A 36 2.08 7.70 -11.21
N MET A 37 2.67 8.08 -10.08
CA MET A 37 3.25 9.42 -9.89
C MET A 37 4.33 9.72 -10.92
N LYS A 38 5.25 8.77 -11.19
CA LYS A 38 6.28 8.94 -12.21
C LYS A 38 5.69 9.14 -13.60
N ASP A 39 4.62 8.41 -13.93
CA ASP A 39 3.96 8.54 -15.23
C ASP A 39 3.27 9.90 -15.41
N ILE A 40 2.55 10.37 -14.38
CA ILE A 40 1.88 11.67 -14.37
C ILE A 40 2.89 12.83 -14.42
N ASP A 41 3.99 12.73 -13.67
CA ASP A 41 5.07 13.71 -13.64
C ASP A 41 5.79 13.80 -15.00
N ARG A 42 6.11 12.64 -15.60
CA ARG A 42 6.68 12.56 -16.96
C ARG A 42 5.77 13.15 -18.02
N LYS A 43 4.45 13.03 -17.86
CA LYS A 43 3.45 13.63 -18.76
C LYS A 43 3.28 15.14 -18.54
N GLY A 44 3.85 15.70 -17.47
CA GLY A 44 3.75 17.12 -17.13
C GLY A 44 2.35 17.55 -16.69
N ILE A 45 1.51 16.61 -16.26
CA ILE A 45 0.13 16.90 -15.80
C ILE A 45 0.16 17.47 -14.38
N LEU A 46 0.96 16.88 -13.51
CA LEU A 46 1.11 17.27 -12.11
C LEU A 46 2.48 16.84 -11.60
N SER A 47 3.16 17.71 -10.85
CA SER A 47 4.49 17.39 -10.33
C SER A 47 4.45 16.32 -9.25
N ALA A 48 5.52 15.53 -9.15
CA ALA A 48 5.68 14.54 -8.08
C ALA A 48 5.55 15.17 -6.67
N GLU A 49 5.99 16.42 -6.50
CA GLU A 49 5.90 17.17 -5.24
C GLU A 49 4.45 17.45 -4.84
N GLU A 50 3.62 17.95 -5.77
CA GLU A 50 2.21 18.23 -5.52
C GLU A 50 1.42 16.94 -5.22
N MET A 51 1.73 15.85 -5.93
CA MET A 51 1.14 14.53 -5.66
C MET A 51 1.52 14.02 -4.28
N LEU A 52 2.80 14.13 -3.90
CA LEU A 52 3.26 13.68 -2.60
C LEU A 52 2.65 14.51 -1.47
N GLN A 53 2.54 15.83 -1.64
CA GLN A 53 1.83 16.71 -0.71
C GLN A 53 0.37 16.26 -0.54
N PHE A 54 -0.31 15.89 -1.63
CA PHE A 54 -1.67 15.37 -1.53
C PHE A 54 -1.72 14.06 -0.75
N LEU A 55 -0.85 13.09 -1.03
CA LEU A 55 -0.79 11.83 -0.27
C LEU A 55 -0.49 12.07 1.23
N PHE A 56 0.36 13.05 1.56
CA PHE A 56 0.57 13.45 2.94
C PHE A 56 -0.72 14.01 3.57
N GLN A 57 -1.46 14.87 2.88
CA GLN A 57 -2.76 15.36 3.39
C GLN A 57 -3.72 14.19 3.66
N MET A 58 -3.79 13.22 2.74
CA MET A 58 -4.62 12.03 2.89
C MET A 58 -4.23 11.17 4.09
N SER A 59 -2.94 11.13 4.42
CA SER A 59 -2.44 10.38 5.59
C SER A 59 -2.93 10.93 6.94
N TYR A 60 -3.36 12.19 6.98
CA TYR A 60 -3.95 12.85 8.16
C TYR A 60 -5.47 12.81 8.19
N CYS A 61 -6.12 12.34 7.11
CA CYS A 61 -7.55 12.12 7.12
C CYS A 61 -7.94 11.01 8.10
N ARG A 62 -9.16 11.10 8.62
CA ARG A 62 -9.77 10.10 9.49
C ARG A 62 -10.62 9.15 8.67
N MET A 63 -10.50 7.86 8.97
CA MET A 63 -11.40 6.85 8.45
C MET A 63 -12.82 7.11 8.97
N ASN A 64 -13.83 6.83 8.14
CA ASN A 64 -15.26 7.06 8.41
C ASN A 64 -15.73 8.52 8.43
N GLU A 65 -14.85 9.48 8.14
CA GLU A 65 -15.24 10.86 7.87
C GLU A 65 -15.35 11.12 6.35
N TYR A 66 -16.18 12.08 5.97
CA TYR A 66 -16.28 12.54 4.59
C TYR A 66 -15.55 13.86 4.40
N TYR A 67 -15.04 14.07 3.20
CA TYR A 67 -14.38 15.30 2.78
C TYR A 67 -15.07 15.85 1.53
N ALA A 68 -15.16 17.18 1.41
CA ALA A 68 -15.80 17.79 0.25
C ALA A 68 -14.82 17.86 -0.92
N VAL A 69 -15.28 17.45 -2.11
CA VAL A 69 -14.48 17.57 -3.35
C VAL A 69 -14.18 19.05 -3.65
N ALA A 70 -15.04 19.97 -3.22
CA ALA A 70 -14.85 21.39 -3.37
C ALA A 70 -13.65 21.96 -2.58
N ASP A 71 -13.20 21.25 -1.54
CA ASP A 71 -12.04 21.67 -0.72
C ASP A 71 -10.70 21.29 -1.38
N LEU A 72 -10.75 20.44 -2.42
CA LEU A 72 -9.58 20.01 -3.18
C LEU A 72 -9.21 21.03 -4.25
N THR A 73 -7.91 21.18 -4.51
CA THR A 73 -7.41 21.97 -5.63
C THR A 73 -7.81 21.35 -6.98
N ARG A 74 -7.76 22.13 -8.06
CA ARG A 74 -8.09 21.64 -9.42
C ARG A 74 -7.28 20.40 -9.79
N HIS A 75 -5.98 20.38 -9.50
CA HIS A 75 -5.12 19.23 -9.78
C HIS A 75 -5.48 18.02 -8.91
N GLN A 76 -5.77 18.23 -7.62
CA GLN A 76 -6.21 17.15 -6.73
C GLN A 76 -7.55 16.54 -7.16
N GLN A 77 -8.47 17.35 -7.70
CA GLN A 77 -9.73 16.86 -8.27
C GLN A 77 -9.52 16.00 -9.51
N GLN A 78 -8.48 16.26 -10.31
CA GLN A 78 -8.12 15.43 -11.47
C GLN A 78 -7.62 14.05 -11.02
N LEU A 79 -6.78 13.99 -9.98
CA LEU A 79 -6.29 12.73 -9.42
C LEU A 79 -7.35 11.92 -8.68
N LEU A 80 -8.44 12.57 -8.25
CA LEU A 80 -9.45 11.93 -7.39
C LEU A 80 -10.04 10.67 -8.03
N GLY A 81 -10.22 10.67 -9.35
CA GLY A 81 -10.69 9.48 -10.09
C GLY A 81 -9.71 8.32 -9.97
N ASP A 82 -8.45 8.58 -10.30
CA ASP A 82 -7.40 7.58 -10.31
C ASP A 82 -7.14 7.01 -8.91
N LEU A 83 -7.16 7.84 -7.87
CA LEU A 83 -7.04 7.38 -6.49
C LEU A 83 -8.25 6.55 -6.02
N VAL A 84 -9.43 6.76 -6.60
CA VAL A 84 -10.59 5.88 -6.35
C VAL A 84 -10.42 4.54 -7.06
N GLU A 85 -9.91 4.53 -8.29
CA GLU A 85 -9.61 3.29 -9.03
C GLU A 85 -8.50 2.47 -8.36
N LEU A 86 -7.51 3.12 -7.77
CA LEU A 86 -6.47 2.49 -6.95
C LEU A 86 -6.96 2.01 -5.57
N GLY A 87 -8.22 2.27 -5.20
CA GLY A 87 -8.78 1.88 -3.91
C GLY A 87 -8.24 2.66 -2.71
N LEU A 88 -7.53 3.75 -2.95
CA LEU A 88 -7.07 4.68 -1.90
C LEU A 88 -8.24 5.52 -1.39
N LEU A 89 -9.18 5.85 -2.26
CA LEU A 89 -10.34 6.65 -1.94
C LEU A 89 -11.62 5.94 -2.31
N TYR A 90 -12.68 6.29 -1.59
CA TYR A 90 -14.02 5.86 -1.94
C TYR A 90 -14.87 7.07 -2.29
N ARG A 91 -15.60 6.95 -3.39
CA ARG A 91 -16.56 7.95 -3.84
C ARG A 91 -17.77 7.24 -4.44
N ARG A 92 -18.98 7.61 -4.00
CA ARG A 92 -20.23 6.96 -4.43
C ARG A 92 -20.47 7.03 -5.95
N GLY A 93 -19.86 7.99 -6.64
CA GLY A 93 -19.88 8.09 -8.10
C GLY A 93 -19.15 9.34 -8.60
N ALA A 94 -18.89 9.40 -9.91
CA ALA A 94 -18.07 10.44 -10.55
C ALA A 94 -18.60 11.89 -10.42
N LYS A 95 -19.85 12.07 -9.98
CA LYS A 95 -20.46 13.39 -9.71
C LYS A 95 -20.71 13.66 -8.22
N ALA A 96 -20.35 12.73 -7.33
CA ALA A 96 -20.55 12.91 -5.90
C ALA A 96 -19.66 14.06 -5.39
N THR A 97 -20.20 14.91 -4.52
CA THR A 97 -19.50 16.05 -3.92
C THR A 97 -18.70 15.68 -2.67
N ARG A 98 -18.77 14.42 -2.24
CA ARG A 98 -18.11 13.88 -1.05
C ARG A 98 -17.27 12.67 -1.43
N PHE A 99 -16.12 12.53 -0.79
CA PHE A 99 -15.26 11.34 -0.85
C PHE A 99 -14.84 10.93 0.57
N TYR A 100 -14.34 9.71 0.69
CA TYR A 100 -13.93 9.08 1.94
C TYR A 100 -12.53 8.47 1.76
N THR A 101 -11.73 8.47 2.82
CA THR A 101 -10.41 7.82 2.80
C THR A 101 -10.49 6.36 3.23
N THR A 102 -9.76 5.50 2.53
CA THR A 102 -9.61 4.10 2.96
C THR A 102 -8.48 3.98 3.98
N SER A 103 -8.46 2.86 4.71
CA SER A 103 -7.34 2.53 5.61
C SER A 103 -6.01 2.49 4.86
N LEU A 104 -6.03 2.10 3.58
CA LEU A 104 -4.86 2.05 2.73
C LEU A 104 -4.31 3.45 2.49
N ALA A 105 -5.13 4.44 2.12
CA ALA A 105 -4.67 5.82 1.93
C ALA A 105 -4.15 6.48 3.21
N VAL A 106 -4.86 6.29 4.33
CA VAL A 106 -4.44 6.88 5.62
C VAL A 106 -3.10 6.32 6.07
N ASN A 107 -2.85 5.04 5.79
CA ASN A 107 -1.63 4.36 6.19
C ASN A 107 -0.54 4.36 5.11
N LEU A 108 -0.81 4.70 3.85
CA LEU A 108 0.14 4.54 2.74
C LEU A 108 1.54 5.15 2.97
N ILE A 109 1.60 6.31 3.62
CA ILE A 109 2.86 7.04 3.83
C ILE A 109 3.63 6.54 5.06
N PHE A 110 2.91 6.14 6.11
CA PHE A 110 3.51 5.82 7.42
C PHE A 110 3.32 4.34 7.82
N GLY A 111 2.71 3.54 6.96
CA GLY A 111 2.05 2.27 7.27
C GLY A 111 2.96 1.04 7.23
N GLY A 112 4.26 1.22 7.00
CA GLY A 112 5.25 0.20 7.30
C GLY A 112 5.40 -0.11 8.80
N MET A 113 4.77 0.69 9.69
CA MET A 113 4.76 0.47 11.14
C MET A 113 3.43 -0.11 11.61
N LEU A 114 3.13 -1.35 11.20
CA LEU A 114 2.07 -2.14 11.83
C LEU A 114 2.50 -2.44 13.28
N GLY A 115 2.00 -1.66 14.25
CA GLY A 115 2.24 -1.92 15.67
C GLY A 115 2.20 -0.70 16.58
N GLN A 116 2.32 0.52 16.04
CA GLN A 116 2.06 1.72 16.82
C GLN A 116 0.68 2.24 16.49
N THR A 117 -0.28 1.97 17.38
CA THR A 117 -1.48 2.80 17.53
C THR A 117 -1.05 4.25 17.40
N ARG A 118 -1.45 4.93 16.32
CA ARG A 118 -1.28 6.37 16.18
C ARG A 118 -2.04 7.03 17.33
N SER A 119 -1.37 7.26 18.45
CA SER A 119 -1.81 8.23 19.44
C SER A 119 -1.81 9.56 18.70
N SER A 120 -3.02 9.96 18.27
CA SER A 120 -3.40 11.26 17.70
C SER A 120 -2.22 12.22 17.58
N ILE A 121 -1.55 12.25 16.42
CA ILE A 121 -0.65 13.36 16.10
C ILE A 121 -1.57 14.53 15.74
N THR A 122 -2.17 15.13 16.77
CA THR A 122 -2.83 16.42 16.65
C THR A 122 -1.71 17.45 16.61
N MET A 123 -1.59 18.16 15.49
CA MET A 123 -0.70 19.31 15.37
C MET A 123 -1.36 20.50 16.10
N SER A 124 -1.49 20.39 17.42
CA SER A 124 -1.79 21.50 18.31
C SER A 124 -0.53 21.82 19.08
N GLN A 125 -0.11 23.07 18.95
CA GLN A 125 1.05 23.69 19.56
C GLN A 125 1.13 23.42 21.07
N GLY A 126 2.36 23.50 21.58
CA GLY A 126 2.79 23.10 22.91
C GLY A 126 2.09 23.71 24.12
N LEU A 127 2.51 23.17 25.27
CA LEU A 127 2.02 23.30 26.64
C LEU A 127 0.78 22.47 26.97
N ASP A 128 1.00 21.24 27.44
CA ASP A 128 0.44 20.77 28.72
C ASP A 128 0.96 19.36 29.04
N HIS A 129 2.28 19.30 29.31
CA HIS A 129 2.77 18.31 30.25
C HIS A 129 2.42 18.82 31.64
N LEU A 130 1.53 18.16 32.39
CA LEU A 130 1.75 17.75 33.78
C LEU A 130 0.50 17.00 34.32
N HIS A 131 0.73 15.80 34.87
CA HIS A 131 -0.18 14.92 35.64
C HIS A 131 -0.98 13.84 34.88
N ARG A 132 -0.32 12.73 34.52
CA ARG A 132 -0.91 11.39 34.67
C ARG A 132 0.20 10.31 34.74
N PRO A 133 0.28 9.49 35.81
CA PRO A 133 1.17 8.34 35.82
C PRO A 133 0.56 7.23 34.96
N SER A 134 1.11 6.98 33.76
CA SER A 134 0.72 5.86 32.90
C SER A 134 1.64 4.66 33.15
N LYS A 135 1.02 3.52 33.47
CA LYS A 135 1.64 2.21 33.63
C LYS A 135 2.59 1.89 32.47
N SER A 136 3.71 1.24 32.80
CA SER A 136 4.65 0.67 31.83
C SER A 136 3.91 -0.16 30.76
N PRO A 137 4.18 0.05 29.47
CA PRO A 137 3.63 -0.82 28.44
C PRO A 137 4.39 -2.14 28.52
N HIS A 138 3.76 -3.15 29.13
CA HIS A 138 4.13 -4.54 28.85
C HIS A 138 3.87 -4.77 27.36
N LEU A 139 4.95 -4.96 26.60
CA LEU A 139 4.86 -5.38 25.20
C LEU A 139 4.12 -6.72 25.17
N PRO A 140 2.98 -6.84 24.47
CA PRO A 140 2.42 -8.16 24.21
C PRO A 140 3.49 -8.98 23.45
N PRO A 141 3.62 -10.29 23.71
CA PRO A 141 4.49 -11.15 22.91
C PRO A 141 4.10 -11.01 21.44
N PRO A 142 5.06 -11.09 20.49
CA PRO A 142 4.75 -11.04 19.07
C PRO A 142 3.72 -12.14 18.78
N THR A 143 2.49 -11.71 18.50
CA THR A 143 1.41 -12.60 18.11
C THR A 143 1.83 -13.34 16.84
N ALA A 144 1.44 -14.60 16.71
CA ALA A 144 1.76 -15.55 15.63
C ALA A 144 1.34 -15.12 14.18
N ALA A 145 1.22 -13.82 13.92
CA ALA A 145 0.97 -13.23 12.61
C ALA A 145 2.22 -13.21 11.71
N ASP A 146 3.42 -13.37 12.27
CA ASP A 146 4.70 -13.19 11.55
C ASP A 146 5.20 -14.44 10.79
N ALA A 147 4.42 -15.53 10.79
CA ALA A 147 4.80 -16.79 10.14
C ALA A 147 3.87 -17.15 8.96
N HIS A 148 3.46 -16.17 8.16
CA HIS A 148 2.69 -16.45 6.95
C HIS A 148 3.64 -16.88 5.81
N LEU A 149 3.49 -18.12 5.33
CA LEU A 149 4.21 -18.63 4.16
C LEU A 149 3.32 -18.55 2.92
N LEU A 150 3.67 -17.67 1.99
CA LEU A 150 3.04 -17.59 0.67
C LEU A 150 3.88 -18.36 -0.34
N ILE A 151 3.26 -19.26 -1.09
CA ILE A 151 3.91 -20.06 -2.14
C ILE A 151 3.10 -19.94 -3.43
N VAL A 152 3.78 -19.63 -4.52
CA VAL A 152 3.25 -19.70 -5.89
C VAL A 152 4.02 -20.77 -6.64
N VAL A 153 3.29 -21.66 -7.33
CA VAL A 153 3.87 -22.73 -8.13
C VAL A 153 3.41 -22.55 -9.58
N GLU A 154 4.36 -22.48 -10.50
CA GLU A 154 4.10 -22.43 -11.93
C GLU A 154 3.89 -23.82 -12.55
N THR A 155 3.30 -23.86 -13.74
CA THR A 155 3.13 -25.10 -14.52
C THR A 155 4.45 -25.71 -15.01
N ASN A 156 5.56 -24.98 -14.97
CA ASN A 156 6.90 -25.45 -15.31
C ASN A 156 7.71 -25.92 -14.08
N PHE A 157 7.05 -26.10 -12.93
CA PHE A 157 7.62 -26.52 -11.65
C PHE A 157 8.50 -25.48 -10.93
N LYS A 158 8.54 -24.22 -11.37
CA LYS A 158 9.13 -23.14 -10.59
C LYS A 158 8.29 -22.82 -9.36
N VAL A 159 8.96 -22.61 -8.23
CA VAL A 159 8.36 -22.27 -6.94
C VAL A 159 8.87 -20.91 -6.48
N TYR A 160 7.96 -19.99 -6.20
CA TYR A 160 8.25 -18.69 -5.60
C TYR A 160 7.66 -18.66 -4.20
N ALA A 161 8.47 -18.34 -3.19
CA ALA A 161 8.02 -18.28 -1.81
C ALA A 161 8.51 -17.00 -1.13
N TYR A 162 7.63 -16.38 -0.34
CA TYR A 162 7.99 -15.23 0.50
C TYR A 162 7.82 -15.60 1.97
N THR A 163 8.92 -15.52 2.70
CA THR A 163 9.01 -15.88 4.11
C THR A 163 10.16 -15.14 4.77
N GLN A 164 9.94 -14.70 6.01
CA GLN A 164 10.99 -14.18 6.89
C GLN A 164 11.51 -15.25 7.87
N SER A 165 10.87 -16.43 7.87
CA SER A 165 11.22 -17.55 8.75
C SER A 165 12.22 -18.48 8.09
N SER A 166 13.38 -18.64 8.72
CA SER A 166 14.41 -19.62 8.32
C SER A 166 13.90 -21.07 8.40
N LEU A 167 12.92 -21.34 9.27
CA LEU A 167 12.27 -22.66 9.36
C LEU A 167 11.50 -22.99 8.08
N HIS A 168 10.80 -22.03 7.48
CA HIS A 168 10.10 -22.25 6.21
C HIS A 168 11.09 -22.54 5.08
N ILE A 169 12.24 -21.85 5.05
CA ILE A 169 13.30 -22.12 4.08
C ILE A 169 13.82 -23.55 4.24
N ALA A 170 14.11 -23.97 5.49
CA ALA A 170 14.57 -25.31 5.78
C ALA A 170 13.54 -26.38 5.35
N MET A 171 12.25 -26.16 5.64
CA MET A 171 11.18 -27.07 5.24
C MET A 171 11.07 -27.20 3.70
N LEU A 172 11.13 -26.09 2.98
CA LEU A 172 11.09 -26.10 1.50
C LEU A 172 12.31 -26.80 0.90
N SER A 173 13.49 -26.67 1.52
CA SER A 173 14.74 -27.26 1.01
C SER A 173 14.74 -28.79 1.01
N VAL A 174 13.81 -29.43 1.71
CA VAL A 174 13.64 -30.88 1.71
C VAL A 174 13.16 -31.39 0.34
N PHE A 175 12.46 -30.56 -0.44
CA PHE A 175 11.82 -30.99 -1.69
C PHE A 175 11.95 -30.00 -2.86
N VAL A 176 12.63 -28.86 -2.67
CA VAL A 176 12.90 -27.86 -3.71
C VAL A 176 14.38 -27.47 -3.68
N ASP A 177 14.98 -27.26 -4.85
CA ASP A 177 16.29 -26.61 -4.98
C ASP A 177 16.10 -25.09 -4.88
N ILE A 178 16.65 -24.47 -3.82
CA ILE A 178 16.33 -23.09 -3.43
C ILE A 178 17.47 -22.14 -3.77
N VAL A 179 17.15 -21.07 -4.48
CA VAL A 179 17.97 -19.86 -4.59
C VAL A 179 17.32 -18.74 -3.79
N VAL A 180 18.02 -18.25 -2.76
CA VAL A 180 17.50 -17.19 -1.87
C VAL A 180 17.84 -15.81 -2.45
N ASN A 181 16.81 -15.01 -2.72
CA ASN A 181 16.96 -13.61 -3.12
C ASN A 181 16.52 -12.70 -1.97
N ILE A 182 17.38 -11.76 -1.56
CA ILE A 182 17.06 -10.76 -0.53
C ILE A 182 16.35 -9.60 -1.22
N ILE A 183 15.10 -9.36 -0.83
CA ILE A 183 14.33 -8.20 -1.27
C ILE A 183 14.61 -7.07 -0.26
N THR A 184 15.44 -6.10 -0.63
CA THR A 184 15.56 -4.84 0.10
C THR A 184 14.33 -3.98 -0.19
N HIS A 185 13.60 -3.62 0.86
CA HIS A 185 12.48 -2.66 0.83
C HIS A 185 12.96 -1.23 0.65
#